data_AF-A0A7S7FZU8-F1
#
_entry.id   AF-A0A7S7FZU8-F1
#
_cell.length_a   1.000
_cell.length_b   1.000
_cell.length_c   1.000
_cell.angle_alpha   90.00
_cell.angle_beta   90.00
_cell.angle_gamma   90.00
#
_symmetry.space_group_name_H-M   'P 1'
#
loop_
_entity.id
_entity.type
_entity.pdbx_description
1 polymer ?
#
loop_
_entity_poly.entity_id
_entity_poly.type
_entity_poly.pdbx_seq_one_letter_code
_entity_poly.pdbx_strand_id
1 'polypeptide(L)'
;MTKGDTNYIFQLESLSARKVIERLKPKTFEDLVAVLSFNRPGAIKFVDLYIKNRINQESKFIDIEIVDNILCDTYGVVLYQEQMMRIASEFAGYNLGQADLFMRQIMAKSSESVKINFKKVLLLKVFCIREQMKWLVKFMIILQNFLIIFLIKVMV
;
A
#
# COMPACT_ATOMS: atom_id res chain seq x y z
N MET A 1 19.08 3.42 -16.85
CA MET A 1 19.10 3.10 -15.40
C MET A 1 19.17 1.60 -15.07
N THR A 2 18.89 0.68 -15.99
CA THR A 2 18.73 -0.78 -15.71
C THR A 2 19.97 -1.53 -15.21
N LYS A 3 21.16 -0.91 -15.21
CA LYS A 3 22.40 -1.49 -14.66
C LYS A 3 22.72 -1.04 -13.23
N GLY A 4 21.83 -0.31 -12.56
CA GLY A 4 22.08 0.19 -11.19
C GLY A 4 23.08 1.35 -11.10
N ASP A 5 23.57 1.86 -12.24
CA ASP A 5 24.48 3.00 -12.28
C ASP A 5 23.68 4.31 -12.15
N THR A 6 23.36 4.65 -10.90
CA THR A 6 22.63 5.85 -10.50
C THR A 6 23.47 6.76 -9.60
N ASN A 7 24.80 6.70 -9.74
CA ASN A 7 25.71 7.66 -9.12
C ASN A 7 25.30 9.08 -9.54
N TYR A 8 25.20 10.00 -8.57
CA TYR A 8 24.84 11.41 -8.77
C TYR A 8 23.40 11.67 -9.26
N ILE A 9 22.52 10.68 -9.18
CA ILE A 9 21.09 10.85 -9.45
C ILE A 9 20.37 11.02 -8.12
N PHE A 10 19.91 12.24 -7.87
CA PHE A 10 19.20 12.63 -6.65
C PHE A 10 18.19 11.56 -6.20
N GLN A 11 18.24 11.19 -4.91
CA GLN A 11 17.44 10.14 -4.24
C GLN A 11 17.70 8.68 -4.66
N LEU A 12 18.38 8.41 -5.78
CA LEU A 12 18.65 7.06 -6.29
C LEU A 12 20.09 6.58 -6.05
N GLU A 13 20.90 7.38 -5.38
CA GLU A 13 22.33 7.10 -5.19
C GLU A 13 22.59 6.00 -4.16
N SER A 14 21.66 5.81 -3.22
CA SER A 14 21.80 4.87 -2.10
C SER A 14 21.93 3.42 -2.57
N LEU A 15 22.70 2.61 -1.84
CA LEU A 15 22.89 1.18 -2.13
C LEU A 15 21.54 0.43 -2.18
N SER A 16 20.62 0.78 -1.28
CA SER A 16 19.28 0.19 -1.24
C SER A 16 18.47 0.51 -2.51
N ALA A 17 18.47 1.78 -2.95
CA ALA A 17 17.80 2.16 -4.20
C ALA A 17 18.40 1.42 -5.41
N ARG A 18 19.74 1.32 -5.52
CA ARG A 18 20.40 0.59 -6.62
C ARG A 18 19.98 -0.86 -6.68
N LYS A 19 19.96 -1.56 -5.54
CA LYS A 19 19.49 -2.95 -5.46
C LYS A 19 18.04 -3.10 -5.93
N VAL A 20 17.17 -2.15 -5.58
CA VAL A 20 15.79 -2.17 -6.06
C VAL A 20 15.74 -1.93 -7.57
N ILE A 21 16.51 -0.98 -8.11
CA ILE A 21 16.56 -0.71 -9.56
C ILE A 21 17.07 -1.91 -10.36
N GLU A 22 18.11 -2.59 -9.88
CA GLU A 22 18.67 -3.79 -10.53
C GLU A 22 17.64 -4.93 -10.61
N ARG A 23 16.84 -5.10 -9.55
CA ARG A 23 15.79 -6.13 -9.48
C ARG A 23 14.55 -5.73 -10.28
N LEU A 24 14.04 -4.53 -10.05
CA LEU A 24 12.79 -4.02 -10.61
C LEU A 24 12.95 -3.67 -12.09
N LYS A 25 14.14 -3.24 -12.54
CA LYS A 25 14.41 -2.81 -13.93
C LYS A 25 13.33 -1.83 -14.42
N PRO A 26 13.27 -0.62 -13.84
CA PRO A 26 12.21 0.35 -14.11
C PRO A 26 12.14 0.68 -15.61
N LYS A 27 10.93 0.66 -16.18
CA LYS A 27 10.66 1.00 -17.58
C LYS A 27 9.82 2.26 -17.74
N THR A 28 9.02 2.60 -16.74
CA THR A 28 8.16 3.79 -16.73
C THR A 28 8.54 4.76 -15.61
N PHE A 29 7.93 5.94 -15.60
CA PHE A 29 8.13 6.90 -14.54
C PHE A 29 7.54 6.40 -13.21
N GLU A 30 6.40 5.72 -13.25
CA GLU A 30 5.71 5.12 -12.11
C GLU A 30 6.60 4.06 -11.43
N ASP A 31 7.33 3.27 -12.23
CA ASP A 31 8.31 2.32 -11.69
C ASP A 31 9.42 3.05 -10.89
N LEU A 32 9.85 4.26 -11.31
CA LEU A 32 10.83 5.05 -10.57
C LEU A 32 10.25 5.60 -9.26
N VAL A 33 8.99 6.06 -9.28
CA VAL A 33 8.30 6.47 -8.07
C VAL A 33 8.16 5.28 -7.12
N ALA A 34 7.88 4.07 -7.63
CA ALA A 34 7.81 2.85 -6.84
C ALA A 34 9.17 2.48 -6.22
N VAL A 35 10.28 2.63 -6.96
CA VAL A 35 11.66 2.44 -6.44
C VAL A 35 11.91 3.34 -5.23
N LEU A 36 11.50 4.62 -5.29
CA LEU A 36 11.64 5.55 -4.18
C LEU A 36 10.82 5.11 -2.96
N SER A 37 9.61 4.62 -3.18
CA SER A 37 8.75 4.06 -2.12
C SER A 37 9.36 2.80 -1.49
N PHE A 38 9.99 1.94 -2.29
CA PHE A 38 10.65 0.71 -1.84
C PHE A 38 11.98 0.95 -1.12
N ASN A 39 12.57 2.14 -1.20
CA ASN A 39 13.81 2.49 -0.52
C ASN A 39 13.65 2.67 1.01
N ARG A 40 12.78 1.87 1.63
CA ARG A 40 12.45 1.85 3.07
C ARG A 40 12.56 0.41 3.58
N PRO A 41 13.13 0.17 4.77
CA PRO A 41 13.42 -1.19 5.26
C PRO A 41 12.20 -2.11 5.34
N GLY A 42 11.00 -1.58 5.62
CA GLY A 42 9.75 -2.35 5.58
C GLY A 42 9.22 -2.64 4.17
N ALA A 43 9.49 -1.75 3.21
CA ALA A 43 8.93 -1.80 1.86
C ALA A 43 9.68 -2.76 0.93
N ILE A 44 10.98 -2.98 1.17
CA ILE A 44 11.84 -3.85 0.34
C ILE A 44 11.26 -5.27 0.18
N LYS A 45 10.55 -5.78 1.20
CA LYS A 45 9.93 -7.11 1.18
C LYS A 45 8.85 -7.27 0.10
N PHE A 46 8.27 -6.17 -0.38
CA PHE A 46 7.21 -6.17 -1.37
C PHE A 46 7.70 -6.00 -2.82
N VAL A 47 9.02 -5.83 -3.03
CA VAL A 47 9.61 -5.68 -4.37
C VAL A 47 9.34 -6.91 -5.23
N ASP A 48 9.49 -8.12 -4.69
CA ASP A 48 9.24 -9.36 -5.44
C ASP A 48 7.76 -9.51 -5.82
N LEU A 49 6.86 -9.13 -4.90
CA LEU A 49 5.42 -9.14 -5.16
C LEU A 49 5.07 -8.16 -6.29
N TYR A 50 5.63 -6.95 -6.24
CA TYR A 50 5.45 -5.94 -7.28
C TYR A 50 5.93 -6.44 -8.65
N ILE A 51 7.14 -7.01 -8.72
CA ILE A 51 7.70 -7.54 -9.97
C ILE A 51 6.85 -8.69 -10.51
N LYS A 52 6.44 -9.62 -9.64
CA LYS A 52 5.60 -10.77 -10.01
C LYS A 52 4.26 -10.31 -10.59
N ASN A 53 3.60 -9.36 -9.91
CA ASN A 53 2.30 -8.84 -10.32
C ASN A 53 2.40 -7.98 -11.59
N ARG A 54 3.51 -7.24 -11.78
CA ARG A 54 3.75 -6.51 -13.02
C ARG A 54 3.86 -7.42 -14.24
N ILE A 55 4.44 -8.61 -14.07
CA ILE A 55 4.54 -9.61 -15.16
C ILE A 55 3.16 -10.25 -15.40
N ASN A 56 2.42 -10.53 -14.33
CA ASN A 56 1.13 -11.20 -14.38
C ASN A 56 -0.03 -10.20 -14.23
N GLN A 57 -0.23 -9.34 -15.24
CA GLN A 57 -1.24 -8.27 -15.19
C GLN A 57 -2.70 -8.75 -15.21
N GLU A 58 -2.95 -10.03 -15.54
CA GLU A 58 -4.29 -10.60 -15.65
C GLU A 58 -4.88 -11.06 -14.30
N SER A 59 -4.08 -11.14 -13.23
CA SER A 59 -4.55 -11.61 -11.93
C SER A 59 -5.11 -10.47 -11.07
N LYS A 60 -6.32 -10.66 -10.52
CA LYS A 60 -6.85 -9.85 -9.42
C LYS A 60 -5.86 -9.89 -8.25
N PHE A 61 -5.56 -8.75 -7.65
CA PHE A 61 -4.56 -8.68 -6.57
C PHE A 61 -5.20 -9.07 -5.24
N ILE A 62 -6.38 -8.53 -4.96
CA ILE A 62 -7.10 -8.67 -3.70
C ILE A 62 -8.54 -9.17 -3.94
N ASP A 63 -8.89 -9.56 -5.16
CA ASP A 63 -10.24 -10.00 -5.59
C ASP A 63 -11.38 -9.07 -5.15
N ILE A 64 -11.10 -7.78 -5.06
CA ILE A 64 -12.07 -6.74 -4.79
C ILE A 64 -11.85 -5.71 -5.88
N GLU A 65 -12.74 -5.69 -6.87
CA GLU A 65 -12.55 -4.94 -8.12
C GLU A 65 -12.22 -3.45 -7.89
N ILE A 66 -12.93 -2.80 -6.97
CA ILE A 66 -12.68 -1.39 -6.61
C ILE A 66 -11.26 -1.20 -6.04
N VAL A 67 -10.80 -2.13 -5.21
CA VAL A 67 -9.46 -2.05 -4.60
C VAL A 67 -8.39 -2.39 -5.63
N ASP A 68 -8.63 -3.39 -6.48
CA ASP A 68 -7.71 -3.75 -7.57
C ASP A 68 -7.53 -2.57 -8.54
N ASN A 69 -8.60 -1.82 -8.83
CA ASN A 69 -8.53 -0.59 -9.64
C ASN A 69 -7.68 0.50 -8.96
N ILE A 70 -7.81 0.70 -7.64
CA ILE A 70 -6.99 1.67 -6.88
C ILE A 70 -5.50 1.28 -6.87
N LEU A 71 -5.21 -0.02 -6.90
CA LEU A 71 -3.86 -0.57 -6.81
C LEU A 71 -3.27 -0.99 -8.17
N CYS A 72 -3.95 -0.72 -9.27
CA CYS A 72 -3.54 -1.12 -10.62
C CYS A 72 -2.13 -0.59 -10.95
N ASP A 73 -1.91 0.71 -10.72
CA ASP A 73 -0.65 1.40 -11.00
C ASP A 73 0.51 0.91 -10.12
N THR A 74 0.20 0.28 -8.99
CA THR A 74 1.19 -0.28 -8.05
C THR A 74 1.17 -1.81 -8.00
N TYR A 75 0.55 -2.45 -9.00
CA TYR A 75 0.44 -3.88 -9.16
C TYR A 75 0.01 -4.60 -7.86
N GLY A 76 -1.00 -4.06 -7.16
CA GLY A 76 -1.54 -4.66 -5.94
C GLY A 76 -0.76 -4.37 -4.65
N VAL A 77 0.33 -3.59 -4.72
CA VAL A 77 1.11 -3.20 -3.53
C VAL A 77 0.70 -1.80 -3.08
N VAL A 78 0.34 -1.64 -1.81
CA VAL A 78 -0.04 -0.33 -1.28
C VAL A 78 1.22 0.48 -0.96
N LEU A 79 1.57 1.43 -1.82
CA LEU A 79 2.79 2.24 -1.67
C LEU A 79 2.50 3.66 -1.19
N TYR A 80 1.30 4.18 -1.44
CA TYR A 80 0.95 5.58 -1.20
C TYR A 80 -0.15 5.74 -0.15
N GLN A 81 -0.12 6.86 0.56
CA GLN A 81 -1.14 7.19 1.58
C GLN A 81 -2.51 7.42 0.92
N GLU A 82 -2.51 8.03 -0.26
CA GLU A 82 -3.69 8.36 -1.05
C GLU A 82 -4.44 7.09 -1.48
N GLN A 83 -3.72 6.00 -1.75
CA GLN A 83 -4.33 4.70 -2.05
C GLN A 83 -5.10 4.18 -0.83
N MET A 84 -4.50 4.24 0.35
CA MET A 84 -5.20 3.85 1.59
C MET A 84 -6.39 4.74 1.90
N MET A 85 -6.28 6.05 1.68
CA MET A 85 -7.39 6.98 1.86
C MET A 85 -8.56 6.65 0.95
N ARG A 86 -8.29 6.35 -0.33
CA ARG A 86 -9.32 5.92 -1.29
C ARG A 86 -9.96 4.61 -0.88
N ILE A 87 -9.18 3.60 -0.49
CA ILE A 87 -9.70 2.31 -0.01
C ILE A 87 -10.57 2.51 1.23
N ALA A 88 -10.14 3.33 2.19
CA ALA A 88 -10.91 3.64 3.39
C ALA A 88 -12.20 4.40 3.07
N SER A 89 -12.16 5.33 2.12
CA SER A 89 -13.32 6.08 1.63
C SER A 89 -14.37 5.15 1.02
N GLU A 90 -13.96 4.30 0.08
CA GLU A 90 -14.84 3.32 -0.58
C GLU A 90 -15.46 2.35 0.43
N PHE A 91 -14.65 1.90 1.39
CA PHE A 91 -15.10 0.91 2.35
C PHE A 91 -16.02 1.49 3.43
N ALA A 92 -15.53 2.50 4.15
CA ALA A 92 -16.23 3.12 5.27
C ALA A 92 -17.30 4.12 4.82
N GLY A 93 -17.31 4.53 3.54
CA GLY A 93 -18.12 5.64 3.05
C GLY A 93 -17.63 6.99 3.59
N TYR A 94 -16.34 7.09 3.94
CA TYR A 94 -15.75 8.32 4.44
C TYR A 94 -15.58 9.32 3.31
N ASN A 95 -15.81 10.61 3.59
CA ASN A 95 -15.30 11.65 2.72
C ASN A 95 -13.76 11.76 2.85
N LEU A 96 -13.11 12.49 1.94
CA LEU A 96 -11.63 12.60 1.93
C LEU A 96 -11.06 13.14 3.24
N GLY A 97 -11.75 14.07 3.91
CA GLY A 97 -11.32 14.62 5.20
C GLY A 97 -11.42 13.60 6.34
N GLN A 98 -12.48 12.80 6.36
CA GLN A 98 -12.65 11.70 7.31
C GLN A 98 -11.62 10.58 7.06
N ALA A 99 -11.32 10.30 5.79
CA ALA A 99 -10.26 9.35 5.43
C ALA A 99 -8.87 9.84 5.89
N ASP A 100 -8.56 11.14 5.76
CA ASP A 100 -7.32 11.71 6.28
C ASP A 100 -7.24 11.60 7.81
N LEU A 101 -8.31 11.97 8.51
CA LEU A 101 -8.40 11.83 9.96
C LEU A 101 -8.20 10.38 10.40
N PHE A 102 -8.79 9.44 9.67
CA PHE A 102 -8.60 8.01 9.89
C PHE A 102 -7.13 7.59 9.70
N MET A 103 -6.48 8.05 8.64
CA MET A 103 -5.05 7.78 8.40
C MET A 103 -4.16 8.34 9.51
N ARG A 104 -4.43 9.56 9.98
CA ARG A 104 -3.71 10.15 11.13
C ARG A 104 -3.87 9.31 12.39
N GLN A 105 -5.08 8.81 12.66
CA GLN A 105 -5.34 7.94 13.81
C GLN A 105 -4.60 6.61 13.71
N ILE A 106 -4.55 6.01 12.52
CA ILE A 106 -3.78 4.79 12.24
C ILE A 106 -2.29 4.99 12.51
N MET A 107 -1.73 6.10 12.04
CA MET A 107 -0.31 6.39 12.18
C MET A 107 0.07 6.78 13.61
N ALA A 108 -0.85 7.38 14.37
CA ALA A 108 -0.59 7.89 15.72
C ALA A 108 -0.84 6.87 16.86
N LYS A 109 -1.50 5.73 16.60
CA LYS A 109 -1.90 4.77 17.66
C LYS A 109 -1.45 3.34 17.38
N SER A 110 -1.30 2.57 18.47
CA SER A 110 -1.25 1.10 18.38
C SER A 110 -2.57 0.57 17.80
N SER A 111 -2.47 -0.46 16.95
CA SER A 111 -3.52 -0.97 16.05
C SER A 111 -4.89 -1.30 16.69
N GLU A 112 -4.98 -1.39 18.02
CA GLU A 112 -6.17 -1.81 18.78
C GLU A 112 -7.34 -0.83 18.64
N SER A 113 -7.09 0.46 18.84
CA SER A 113 -8.16 1.48 18.87
C SER A 113 -8.82 1.70 17.51
N VAL A 114 -8.05 1.54 16.44
CA VAL A 114 -8.51 1.67 15.05
C VAL A 114 -9.46 0.52 14.70
N LYS A 115 -9.14 -0.72 15.12
CA LYS A 115 -9.98 -1.90 14.91
C LYS A 115 -11.39 -1.72 15.50
N ILE A 116 -11.48 -1.09 16.67
CA ILE A 116 -12.74 -0.85 17.39
C ILE A 116 -13.63 0.13 16.62
N ASN A 117 -13.08 1.25 16.15
CA ASN A 117 -13.84 2.24 15.37
C ASN A 117 -14.31 1.67 14.03
N PHE A 118 -13.47 0.89 13.35
CA PHE A 118 -13.82 0.29 12.07
C PHE A 118 -14.95 -0.74 12.18
N LYS A 119 -14.90 -1.59 13.22
CA LYS A 119 -15.97 -2.56 13.51
C LYS A 119 -17.31 -1.86 13.74
N LYS A 120 -17.30 -0.69 14.40
CA LYS A 120 -18.50 0.12 14.65
C LYS A 120 -19.08 0.71 13.36
N VAL A 121 -18.24 1.18 12.44
CA VAL A 121 -18.67 1.71 11.14
C VAL A 121 -19.26 0.61 10.25
N LEU A 122 -18.68 -0.59 10.28
CA LEU A 122 -19.21 -1.74 9.55
C LEU A 122 -20.60 -2.16 10.00
N LEU A 123 -20.83 -2.21 11.32
CA LEU A 123 -22.09 -2.63 11.90
C LEU A 123 -23.27 -1.70 11.53
N LEU A 124 -22.98 -0.46 11.10
CA LEU A 124 -24.00 0.52 10.70
C LEU A 124 -24.43 0.39 9.23
N LYS A 125 -23.62 -0.21 8.36
CA LYS A 125 -23.99 -0.43 6.95
C LYS A 125 -24.69 -1.78 6.80
N VAL A 126 -25.98 -1.76 6.39
CA VAL A 126 -26.80 -2.94 6.06
C VAL A 126 -26.31 -3.57 4.77
N PHE A 127 -25.20 -4.31 4.82
CA PHE A 127 -24.68 -5.10 3.71
C PHE A 127 -24.66 -6.58 4.11
N CYS A 128 -24.67 -7.49 3.14
CA CYS A 128 -24.66 -8.93 3.41
C CYS A 128 -23.43 -9.29 4.29
N ILE A 129 -23.68 -9.78 5.51
CA ILE A 129 -22.67 -10.01 6.56
C ILE A 129 -21.46 -10.82 6.03
N ARG A 130 -21.69 -11.75 5.11
CA ARG A 130 -20.65 -12.62 4.56
C ARG A 130 -19.65 -11.89 3.66
N GLU A 131 -20.10 -10.92 2.88
CA GLU A 131 -19.25 -10.14 1.99
C GLU A 131 -18.46 -9.08 2.78
N GLN A 132 -19.10 -8.47 3.77
CA GLN A 132 -18.46 -7.54 4.70
C GLN A 132 -17.28 -8.17 5.45
N MET A 133 -17.42 -9.42 5.91
CA MET A 133 -16.36 -10.11 6.62
C MET A 133 -15.14 -10.39 5.72
N LYS A 134 -15.35 -10.75 4.45
CA LYS A 134 -14.25 -10.91 3.48
C LYS A 134 -13.49 -9.60 3.28
N TRP A 135 -14.23 -8.52 3.09
CA TRP A 135 -13.68 -7.18 2.91
C TRP A 135 -12.91 -6.72 4.14
N LEU A 136 -13.45 -6.95 5.33
CA LEU A 136 -12.80 -6.64 6.61
C LEU A 136 -11.44 -7.33 6.75
N VAL A 137 -11.41 -8.64 6.52
CA VAL A 137 -10.17 -9.43 6.62
C VAL A 137 -9.15 -8.93 5.61
N LYS A 138 -9.56 -8.73 4.35
CA LYS A 138 -8.67 -8.22 3.29
C LYS A 138 -8.19 -6.80 3.60
N PHE A 139 -9.06 -5.92 4.06
CA PHE A 139 -8.71 -4.55 4.47
C PHE A 139 -7.73 -4.54 5.65
N MET A 140 -7.90 -5.41 6.64
CA MET A 140 -6.95 -5.51 7.75
C MET A 140 -5.57 -5.97 7.28
N ILE A 141 -5.50 -6.90 6.32
CA ILE A 141 -4.23 -7.33 5.71
C ILE A 141 -3.56 -6.18 4.96
N ILE A 142 -4.33 -5.45 4.13
CA ILE A 142 -3.89 -4.24 3.42
C ILE A 142 -3.33 -3.22 4.42
N LEU A 143 -4.08 -2.93 5.48
CA LEU A 143 -3.71 -1.97 6.51
C LEU A 143 -2.42 -2.39 7.23
N GLN A 144 -2.28 -3.67 7.56
CA GLN A 144 -1.07 -4.19 8.19
C GLN A 144 0.15 -4.06 7.26
N ASN A 145 0.01 -4.41 5.99
CA ASN A 145 1.08 -4.26 5.00
C ASN A 145 1.47 -2.78 4.82
N PHE A 146 0.49 -1.89 4.76
CA PHE A 146 0.70 -0.46 4.71
C PHE A 146 1.47 0.05 5.94
N LEU A 147 1.08 -0.38 7.15
CA LEU A 147 1.77 0.01 8.38
C LEU A 147 3.22 -0.49 8.42
N ILE A 148 3.51 -1.69 7.90
CA ILE A 148 4.88 -2.20 7.77
C ILE A 148 5.72 -1.29 6.86
N ILE A 149 5.15 -0.79 5.76
CA ILE A 149 5.84 0.09 4.81
C ILE A 149 6.11 1.49 5.41
N PHE A 150 5.19 2.00 6.23
CA PHE A 150 5.21 3.40 6.70
C PHE A 150 5.71 3.60 8.15
N LEU A 151 5.50 2.65 9.07
CA LEU A 151 5.89 2.78 10.48
C LEU A 151 7.27 2.22 10.81
N ILE A 152 7.88 1.39 9.94
CA ILE A 152 9.29 0.96 10.10
C ILE A 152 10.24 2.10 9.69
N LYS A 153 10.03 3.27 10.31
CA LYS A 153 10.90 4.44 10.33
C LYS A 153 11.28 4.84 11.76
N VAL A 154 10.77 4.15 12.78
CA VAL A 154 10.90 4.57 14.20
C VAL A 154 11.79 3.63 15.04
N MET A 155 12.26 2.50 14.50
CA MET A 155 13.02 1.49 15.28
C MET A 155 14.47 1.25 14.82
N VAL A 156 15.06 2.16 14.05
CA VAL A 156 16.52 2.20 13.80
C VAL A 156 16.99 3.63 13.93
#